data_AF-A0AAW9EIY7-F1
#
_entry.id   AF-A0AAW9EIY7-F1
#
_cell.length_a   1.000
_cell.length_b   1.000
_cell.length_c   1.000
_cell.angle_alpha   90.00
_cell.angle_beta   90.00
_cell.angle_gamma   90.00
#
_symmetry.space_group_name_H-M   'P 1'
#
loop_
_entity.id
_entity.type
_entity.pdbx_description
1 polymer ?
#
loop_
_entity_poly.entity_id
_entity_poly.type
_entity_poly.pdbx_seq_one_letter_code
_entity_poly.pdbx_strand_id
1 'polypeptide(L)' 'FMMRYPGALLARYHRSDFAALLPHRTLKEAESIAGQLIKAVDTLPNNKMLDRDDMIHIGICAWRSGQDTEQVMEHA' A
#
# COMPACT_ATOMS: atom_id res chain seq x y z
N PHE A 1 13.40 -13.76 -8.97
CA PHE A 1 13.96 -13.06 -7.79
C PHE A 1 12.81 -12.49 -6.99
N MET A 2 12.78 -12.71 -5.67
CA MET A 2 11.78 -12.10 -4.79
C MET A 2 12.34 -10.77 -4.27
N MET A 3 11.69 -9.65 -4.57
CA MET A 3 12.05 -8.38 -3.94
C MET A 3 11.71 -8.46 -2.46
N ARG A 4 12.67 -8.11 -1.61
CA ARG A 4 12.50 -8.00 -0.15
C ARG A 4 12.76 -6.56 0.23
N TYR A 5 11.94 -6.02 1.12
CA TYR A 5 12.08 -4.68 1.68
C TYR A 5 12.37 -4.79 3.17
N PRO A 6 13.64 -4.92 3.58
CA PRO A 6 14.00 -4.98 4.99
C PRO A 6 13.52 -3.71 5.70
N GLY A 7 12.82 -3.88 6.83
CA GLY A 7 12.26 -2.77 7.59
C GLY A 7 10.87 -2.32 7.14
N ALA A 8 10.33 -2.85 6.02
CA ALA A 8 8.93 -2.63 5.68
C ALA A 8 8.01 -3.27 6.72
N LEU A 9 6.95 -2.56 7.08
CA LEU A 9 5.91 -3.05 7.99
C LEU A 9 4.58 -3.02 7.24
N LEU A 10 3.90 -4.17 7.16
CA LEU A 10 2.52 -4.26 6.73
C LEU A 10 1.65 -4.53 7.96
N ALA A 11 0.63 -3.71 8.16
CA ALA A 11 -0.28 -3.82 9.28
C ALA A 11 -1.74 -3.77 8.79
N ARG A 12 -2.61 -4.52 9.47
CA ARG A 12 -4.06 -4.33 9.35
C ARG A 12 -4.43 -3.13 10.22
N TYR A 13 -4.73 -2.01 9.58
CA TYR A 13 -4.99 -0.74 10.25
C TYR A 13 -6.40 -0.70 10.83
N HIS A 14 -7.41 -0.97 10.00
CA HIS A 14 -8.79 -1.03 10.46
C HIS A 14 -9.64 -1.97 9.61
N ARG A 15 -10.25 -3.01 10.21
CA ARG A 15 -11.10 -3.99 9.50
C ARG A 15 -10.49 -4.50 8.19
N SER A 16 -10.90 -3.91 7.06
CA SER A 16 -10.48 -4.26 5.69
C SER A 16 -9.35 -3.36 5.15
N ASP A 17 -8.93 -2.36 5.91
CA ASP A 17 -7.89 -1.40 5.57
C ASP A 17 -6.52 -1.88 6.06
N PHE A 18 -5.54 -1.80 5.18
CA PHE A 18 -4.16 -2.18 5.44
C PHE A 18 -3.24 -0.97 5.20
N ALA A 19 -2.22 -0.83 6.03
CA ALA A 19 -1.20 0.20 5.90
C ALA A 19 0.18 -0.45 5.74
N ALA A 20 0.96 0.08 4.81
CA ALA A 20 2.34 -0.34 4.59
C ALA A 20 3.30 0.83 4.85
N LEU A 21 4.14 0.70 5.86
CA LEU A 21 5.26 1.61 6.09
C LEU A 21 6.48 1.10 5.33
N LEU A 22 7.07 1.96 4.50
CA LEU A 22 8.22 1.63 3.65
C LEU A 22 9.42 2.55 3.98
N PRO A 23 10.20 2.25 5.04
CA PRO A 23 11.36 3.06 5.39
C PRO A 23 12.38 3.11 4.26
N HIS A 24 13.03 4.27 4.12
CA HIS A 24 14.08 4.51 3.12
C HIS A 24 13.64 4.25 1.67
N ARG A 25 12.36 4.42 1.37
CA ARG A 25 11.83 4.37 0.00
C ARG A 25 11.37 5.73 -0.45
N THR A 26 11.60 5.96 -1.73
CA THR A 26 11.06 7.11 -2.45
C THR A 26 9.59 6.88 -2.80
N LEU A 27 8.85 7.96 -3.05
CA LEU A 27 7.47 7.87 -3.54
C LEU A 27 7.37 7.05 -4.84
N LYS A 28 8.33 7.22 -5.76
CA LYS A 28 8.37 6.45 -7.01
C LYS A 28 8.52 4.94 -6.80
N GLU A 29 9.32 4.53 -5.80
CA GLU A 29 9.42 3.11 -5.45
C GLU A 29 8.11 2.60 -4.83
N ALA A 30 7.47 3.39 -3.97
CA ALA A 30 6.18 3.05 -3.38
C ALA A 30 5.08 2.91 -4.45
N GLU A 31 5.02 3.82 -5.43
CA GLU A 31 4.12 3.74 -6.60
C GLU A 31 4.35 2.47 -7.41
N SER A 32 5.62 2.11 -7.65
CA SER A 32 5.97 0.87 -8.35
C SER A 32 5.49 -0.38 -7.59
N ILE A 33 5.66 -0.40 -6.26
CA ILE A 33 5.17 -1.47 -5.39
C ILE A 33 3.63 -1.55 -5.42
N ALA A 34 2.94 -0.42 -5.31
CA ALA A 34 1.48 -0.36 -5.41
C ALA A 34 0.98 -0.89 -6.76
N GLY A 35 1.62 -0.52 -7.86
CA GLY A 35 1.31 -1.07 -9.19
C GLY A 35 1.52 -2.59 -9.29
N GLN A 36 2.49 -3.15 -8.57
CA GLN A 36 2.66 -4.60 -8.47
C GLN A 36 1.57 -5.26 -7.64
N LEU A 37 1.11 -4.63 -6.55
CA LEU A 37 0.01 -5.13 -5.73
C LEU A 37 -1.31 -5.16 -6.51
N ILE A 38 -1.63 -4.10 -7.26
CA ILE A 38 -2.81 -4.05 -8.13
C ILE A 38 -2.77 -5.20 -9.14
N LYS A 39 -1.64 -5.39 -9.84
CA LYS A 39 -1.48 -6.50 -10.78
C LYS A 39 -1.56 -7.87 -10.10
N ALA A 40 -1.10 -8.00 -8.86
CA ALA A 40 -1.23 -9.25 -8.12
C ALA A 40 -2.70 -9.53 -7.78
N VAL A 41 -3.49 -8.51 -7.45
CA VAL A 41 -4.95 -8.63 -7.24
C VAL A 41 -5.65 -9.13 -8.51
N ASP A 42 -5.24 -8.69 -9.70
CA ASP A 42 -5.79 -9.18 -10.98
C ASP A 42 -5.60 -10.69 -11.21
N THR A 43 -4.58 -11.28 -10.58
CA THR A 43 -4.29 -12.73 -10.67
C THR A 43 -5.09 -13.56 -9.68
N LEU A 44 -5.81 -12.93 -8.74
CA LEU A 44 -6.64 -13.66 -7.79
C LEU A 44 -7.81 -14.33 -8.51
N PRO A 45 -8.26 -15.50 -8.01
CA PRO A 45 -9.43 -16.19 -8.57
C PRO A 45 -10.64 -15.25 -8.59
N ASN A 46 -11.36 -15.23 -9.70
CA ASN A 46 -12.54 -14.37 -9.85
C ASN A 46 -13.57 -14.71 -8.77
N ASN A 47 -13.78 -13.79 -7.83
CA ASN A 47 -14.89 -13.88 -6.90
C ASN A 47 -16.10 -13.24 -7.58
N LYS A 48 -17.10 -14.04 -7.96
CA LYS A 48 -18.30 -13.60 -8.71
C LYS A 48 -19.10 -12.48 -8.01
N MET A 49 -18.79 -12.17 -6.76
CA MET A 49 -19.52 -11.19 -5.94
C MET A 49 -18.83 -9.82 -5.80
N LEU A 50 -17.63 -9.61 -6.35
CA LEU A 50 -16.92 -8.32 -6.26
C LEU A 50 -16.57 -7.79 -7.65
N ASP A 51 -16.83 -6.49 -7.86
CA ASP A 51 -16.25 -5.75 -8.97
C ASP A 51 -14.73 -5.68 -8.77
N ARG A 52 -13.99 -5.88 -9.86
CA ARG A 52 -12.52 -5.83 -9.85
C ARG A 52 -12.01 -4.43 -9.54
N ASP A 53 -12.71 -3.40 -10.02
CA ASP A 53 -12.33 -2.01 -9.81
C ASP A 53 -12.50 -1.58 -8.34
N ASP A 54 -13.32 -2.32 -7.57
CA ASP A 54 -13.58 -2.09 -6.14
C ASP A 54 -12.79 -3.04 -5.22
N MET A 55 -11.86 -3.85 -5.76
CA MET A 55 -11.12 -4.82 -4.94
C MET A 55 -10.07 -4.19 -4.04
N ILE A 56 -9.38 -3.15 -4.53
CA ILE A 56 -8.32 -2.47 -3.78
C ILE A 56 -8.15 -1.02 -4.27
N HIS A 57 -8.07 -0.10 -3.32
CA HIS A 57 -7.61 1.27 -3.55
C HIS A 57 -6.38 1.52 -2.67
N ILE A 58 -5.34 2.13 -3.25
CA ILE A 58 -4.07 2.35 -2.55
C ILE A 58 -3.77 3.84 -2.56
N GLY A 59 -3.75 4.42 -1.36
CA GLY A 59 -3.20 5.74 -1.08
C GLY A 59 -1.69 5.68 -0.82
N ILE A 60 -0.94 6.71 -1.25
CA ILE A 60 0.52 6.77 -1.08
C ILE A 60 0.93 8.17 -0.66
N CYS A 61 1.58 8.26 0.49
CA CYS A 61 2.15 9.50 1.00
C CYS A 61 3.59 9.27 1.50
N ALA A 62 4.32 10.37 1.64
CA ALA A 62 5.65 10.36 2.25
C ALA A 62 5.67 11.27 3.48
N TRP A 63 6.33 10.80 4.53
CA TRP A 63 6.61 11.61 5.71
C TRP A 63 7.62 12.71 5.40
N ARG A 64 7.41 13.89 5.98
CA ARG A 64 8.33 15.04 5.95
C ARG A 64 8.67 15.44 7.38
N SER A 65 9.88 15.97 7.55
CA SER A 65 10.36 16.45 8.86
C SER A 65 9.36 17.39 9.52
N GLY A 66 9.03 17.11 10.78
CA GLY A 66 8.07 17.87 11.56
C GLY A 66 6.62 17.38 11.47
N GLN A 67 6.30 16.41 10.61
CA GLN A 67 4.98 15.78 10.61
C GLN A 67 4.86 14.74 11.71
N ASP A 68 3.70 14.70 12.37
CA ASP A 68 3.31 13.58 13.21
C ASP A 68 2.70 12.44 12.36
N THR A 69 2.37 11.33 13.01
CA THR A 69 1.83 10.15 12.33
C THR A 69 0.41 10.35 11.80
N GLU A 70 -0.41 11.15 12.49
CA GLU A 70 -1.81 11.39 12.08
C GLU A 70 -1.83 12.20 10.79
N GLN A 71 -1.02 13.26 10.71
CA GLN A 71 -0.85 14.10 9.52
C GLN A 71 -0.33 13.33 8.29
N VAL A 72 0.47 12.30 8.49
CA VAL A 72 0.91 11.44 7.38
C VAL A 72 -0.22 10.54 6.92
N MET A 73 -0.95 9.94 7.86
CA MET A 73 -2.05 9.02 7.54
C MET A 73 -3.25 9.74 6.92
N GLU A 74 -3.51 11.01 7.25
CA GLU A 74 -4.55 11.83 6.62
C GLU A 74 -4.26 12.17 5.15
N HIS A 75 -2.98 12.21 4.76
CA HIS A 75 -2.56 12.50 3.39
C HIS A 75 -2.40 11.25 2.51
N ALA A 76 -2.57 10.06 3.08
CA ALA A 76 -2.45 8.80 2.38
C ALA A 76 -3.63 8.59 1.44
#